data_AF-A0A7Y2YSI8-F1
#
_entry.id   AF-A0A7Y2YSI8-F1
#
_cell.length_a   1.000
_cell.length_b   1.000
_cell.length_c   1.000
_cell.angle_alpha   90.00
_cell.angle_beta   90.00
_cell.angle_gamma   90.00
#
_symmetry.space_group_name_H-M   'P 1'
#
loop_
_entity.id
_entity.type
_entity.pdbx_description
1 polymer ?
#
loop_
_entity_poly.entity_id
_entity_poly.type
_entity_poly.pdbx_seq_one_letter_code
_entity_poly.pdbx_strand_id
1 'polypeptide(L)'
;MIARGLTAVALLFLSVPGLKAQEGERVPDSDADQVQATRTLERETFSYSAGGRRDPFRPLEAGDELGPRFEDLELSGIIYSPTAGSVIVLVDRSTQRRYRVWEGDIVGGAQLLDVTPNEAVFAVTVFGVSRQETLRLKNMDKEQGG
;
A
#
# COMPACT_ATOMS: atom_id res chain seq x y z
N MET A 1 -9.69 39.84 52.75
CA MET A 1 -9.91 41.19 53.34
C MET A 1 -9.04 42.18 52.59
N ILE A 2 -9.62 43.33 52.27
CA ILE A 2 -9.22 44.32 51.26
C ILE A 2 -8.38 45.43 51.90
N ALA A 3 -7.38 45.98 51.19
CA ALA A 3 -6.86 47.35 51.39
C ALA A 3 -6.09 47.76 50.11
N ARG A 4 -6.61 48.62 49.22
CA ARG A 4 -6.63 50.11 49.26
C ARG A 4 -5.24 50.64 49.65
N GLY A 5 -4.41 51.20 48.78
CA GLY A 5 -4.69 52.22 47.77
C GLY A 5 -4.46 53.59 48.41
N LEU A 6 -3.32 54.23 48.13
CA LEU A 6 -3.18 55.68 48.34
C LEU A 6 -2.14 56.28 47.40
N THR A 7 -2.59 57.38 46.82
CA THR A 7 -2.04 58.17 45.71
C THR A 7 -1.24 59.36 46.25
N ALA A 8 -0.52 60.02 45.33
CA ALA A 8 -0.16 61.45 45.30
C ALA A 8 1.18 61.82 45.97
N VAL A 9 2.22 62.16 45.18
CA VAL A 9 2.48 63.44 44.46
C VAL A 9 3.00 64.52 45.40
N ALA A 10 4.23 64.98 45.15
CA ALA A 10 4.57 66.40 45.00
C ALA A 10 6.05 66.56 44.64
N LEU A 11 6.30 67.07 43.43
CA LEU A 11 7.58 67.60 42.98
C LEU A 11 7.94 68.87 43.77
N LEU A 12 9.23 69.09 44.02
CA LEU A 12 9.76 70.44 44.19
C LEU A 12 11.03 70.61 43.36
N PHE A 13 10.92 71.51 42.38
CA PHE A 13 11.97 71.95 41.47
C PHE A 13 12.97 72.87 42.17
N LEU A 14 14.26 72.70 41.91
CA LEU A 14 15.24 73.78 42.03
C LEU A 14 16.23 73.79 40.84
N SER A 15 16.10 74.84 40.05
CA SER A 15 17.13 75.70 39.46
C SER A 15 18.41 75.06 38.89
N VAL A 16 18.54 75.09 37.57
CA VAL A 16 19.77 74.81 36.82
C VAL A 16 20.37 76.14 36.33
N PRO A 17 21.66 76.40 36.61
CA PRO A 17 22.47 77.22 35.73
C PRO A 17 23.70 76.45 35.22
N GLY A 18 24.09 76.77 33.99
CA GLY A 18 25.47 76.65 33.55
C GLY A 18 25.79 75.41 32.73
N LEU A 19 25.30 75.39 31.49
CA LEU A 19 25.77 74.50 30.44
C LEU A 19 27.24 74.86 30.11
N LYS A 20 28.19 73.97 30.47
CA LYS A 20 29.50 73.88 29.83
C LYS A 20 29.60 72.52 29.17
N ALA A 21 29.71 72.53 27.85
CA ALA A 21 29.92 71.38 27.01
C ALA A 21 31.13 70.58 27.51
N GLN A 22 30.92 69.29 27.76
CA GLN A 22 31.98 68.32 27.94
C GLN A 22 31.82 67.26 26.85
N GLU A 23 32.95 67.04 26.19
CA GLU A 23 33.17 66.23 25.01
C GLU A 23 32.66 64.79 25.22
N GLY A 24 32.25 64.18 24.11
CA GLY A 24 31.45 62.96 24.11
C GLY A 24 32.10 61.78 24.80
N GLU A 25 31.34 61.19 25.73
CA GLU A 25 31.45 59.78 26.09
C GLU A 25 30.21 59.10 25.50
N ARG A 26 30.38 58.33 24.41
CA ARG A 26 29.27 57.50 23.92
C ARG A 26 28.99 56.45 24.98
N VAL A 27 27.87 56.59 25.67
CA VAL A 27 27.22 55.49 26.37
C VAL A 27 26.99 54.40 25.33
N PRO A 28 27.45 53.15 25.53
CA PRO A 28 27.15 52.08 24.61
C PRO A 28 25.63 51.90 24.58
N ASP A 29 25.07 51.89 23.38
CA ASP A 29 23.70 51.44 23.15
C ASP A 29 23.58 50.07 23.84
N SER A 30 22.66 49.97 24.80
CA SER A 30 22.25 48.67 25.31
C SER A 30 21.61 47.93 24.14
N ASP A 31 22.43 47.16 23.44
CA ASP A 31 21.99 46.15 22.48
C ASP A 31 21.01 45.27 23.23
N ALA A 32 19.72 45.43 22.90
CA ALA A 32 18.75 44.40 23.14
C ALA A 32 19.24 43.19 22.35
N ASP A 33 20.02 42.34 23.02
CA ASP A 33 20.51 41.07 22.53
C ASP A 33 19.28 40.21 22.28
N GLN A 34 18.70 40.37 21.09
CA GLN A 34 17.76 39.42 20.55
C GLN A 34 18.57 38.16 20.32
N VAL A 35 18.66 37.34 21.38
CA VAL A 35 19.08 35.96 21.28
C VAL A 35 18.04 35.29 20.38
N GLN A 36 18.24 35.40 19.07
CA GLN A 36 17.61 34.54 18.09
C GLN A 36 18.10 33.14 18.45
N ALA A 37 17.32 32.46 19.29
CA ALA A 37 17.50 31.06 19.59
C ALA A 37 17.38 30.32 18.26
N THR A 38 18.52 30.14 17.61
CA THR A 38 18.65 29.42 16.36
C THR A 38 18.33 27.99 16.69
N ARG A 39 17.07 27.59 16.47
CA ARG A 39 16.62 26.24 16.72
C ARG A 39 17.21 25.36 15.62
N THR A 40 18.32 24.70 15.92
CA THR A 40 18.96 23.75 15.03
C THR A 40 17.99 22.61 14.78
N LEU A 41 17.52 22.46 13.54
CA LEU A 41 16.73 21.31 13.12
C LEU A 41 17.68 20.12 12.95
N GLU A 42 17.60 19.17 13.87
CA GLU A 42 18.27 17.88 13.73
C GLU A 42 17.65 17.13 12.55
N ARG A 43 18.45 16.84 11.52
CA ARG A 43 18.00 16.03 10.38
C ARG A 43 18.06 14.56 10.77
N GLU A 44 16.90 13.97 10.99
CA GLU A 44 16.80 12.51 11.06
C GLU A 44 17.33 11.91 9.75
N THR A 45 18.37 11.07 9.85
CA THR A 45 18.98 10.38 8.72
C THR A 45 18.79 8.88 8.91
N PHE A 46 17.99 8.27 8.03
CA PHE A 46 17.75 6.84 8.06
C PHE A 46 18.75 6.11 7.16
N SER A 47 19.50 5.18 7.73
CA SER A 47 20.37 4.26 6.99
C SER A 47 19.67 2.92 6.83
N TYR A 48 19.38 2.52 5.60
CA TYR A 48 18.85 1.20 5.30
C TYR A 48 19.99 0.26 4.91
N SER A 49 20.00 -0.95 5.46
CA SER A 49 20.91 -1.99 5.02
C SER A 49 20.67 -2.31 3.52
N ALA A 50 21.74 -2.30 2.73
CA ALA A 50 21.70 -2.65 1.32
C ALA A 50 21.72 -4.17 1.09
N GLY A 51 22.00 -4.97 2.13
CA GLY A 51 22.13 -6.42 2.04
C GLY A 51 20.78 -7.14 1.97
N GLY A 52 20.67 -8.09 1.06
CA GLY A 52 19.53 -9.04 1.02
C GLY A 52 18.29 -8.55 0.26
N ARG A 53 18.36 -7.44 -0.49
CA ARG A 53 17.25 -7.05 -1.36
C ARG A 53 17.09 -8.08 -2.48
N ARG A 54 15.96 -8.79 -2.45
CA ARG A 54 15.55 -9.66 -3.56
C ARG A 54 15.43 -8.80 -4.82
N ASP A 55 16.02 -9.29 -5.91
CA ASP A 55 15.96 -8.61 -7.20
C ASP A 55 14.49 -8.32 -7.56
N PRO A 56 14.13 -7.04 -7.81
CA PRO A 56 12.75 -6.64 -8.10
C PRO A 56 12.20 -7.25 -9.40
N PHE A 57 13.08 -7.69 -10.30
CA PHE A 57 12.70 -8.36 -11.55
C PHE A 57 12.75 -9.88 -11.43
N ARG A 58 13.23 -10.41 -10.31
CA ARG A 58 13.15 -11.84 -10.06
C ARG A 58 11.68 -12.23 -9.90
N PRO A 59 11.14 -13.13 -10.74
CA PRO A 59 9.76 -13.58 -10.63
C PRO A 59 9.48 -14.07 -9.22
N LEU A 60 8.39 -13.57 -8.62
CA LEU A 60 7.89 -14.00 -7.30
C LEU A 60 7.64 -15.50 -7.24
N GLU A 61 7.37 -16.11 -8.40
CA GLU A 61 6.90 -17.46 -8.53
C GLU A 61 7.88 -18.24 -9.41
N ALA A 62 8.38 -19.37 -8.89
CA ALA A 62 9.15 -20.32 -9.68
C ALA A 62 8.19 -21.00 -10.65
N GLY A 63 8.32 -20.70 -11.94
CA GLY A 63 7.31 -20.94 -12.98
C GLY A 63 6.89 -22.40 -13.27
N ASP A 64 7.25 -23.36 -12.42
CA ASP A 64 6.88 -24.78 -12.55
C ASP A 64 6.17 -25.33 -11.30
N GLU A 65 6.22 -24.63 -10.15
CA GLU A 65 5.65 -25.13 -8.88
C GLU A 65 4.16 -24.77 -8.71
N LEU A 66 3.64 -23.77 -9.44
CA LEU A 66 2.25 -23.32 -9.32
C LEU A 66 1.23 -24.11 -10.16
N GLY A 67 1.68 -25.00 -11.04
CA GLY A 67 0.81 -25.70 -11.98
C GLY A 67 0.46 -24.87 -13.23
N PRO A 68 -0.51 -25.32 -14.03
CA PRO A 68 -0.85 -24.68 -15.31
C PRO A 68 -1.48 -23.31 -15.08
N ARG A 69 -1.26 -22.36 -16.00
CA ARG A 69 -1.95 -21.06 -15.92
C ARG A 69 -3.42 -21.21 -16.25
N PHE A 70 -4.27 -20.48 -15.55
CA PHE A 70 -5.73 -20.52 -15.81
C PHE A 70 -6.08 -20.17 -17.26
N GLU A 71 -5.35 -19.22 -17.87
CA GLU A 71 -5.59 -18.81 -19.26
C GLU A 71 -5.31 -19.91 -20.30
N ASP A 72 -4.48 -20.89 -19.93
CA ASP A 72 -4.14 -22.02 -20.78
C ASP A 72 -5.05 -23.24 -20.53
N LEU A 73 -5.90 -23.19 -19.50
CA LEU A 73 -6.85 -24.26 -19.18
C LEU A 73 -8.11 -24.16 -20.05
N GLU A 74 -8.45 -25.29 -20.67
CA GLU A 74 -9.67 -25.47 -21.45
C GLU A 74 -10.56 -26.51 -20.78
N LEU A 75 -11.85 -26.19 -20.61
CA LEU A 75 -12.84 -27.12 -20.09
C LEU A 75 -13.21 -28.14 -21.17
N SER A 76 -12.71 -29.37 -21.01
CA SER A 76 -12.90 -30.46 -21.96
C SER A 76 -14.10 -31.34 -21.64
N GLY A 77 -14.55 -31.39 -20.39
CA GLY A 77 -15.66 -32.24 -19.98
C GLY A 77 -16.16 -31.95 -18.59
N ILE A 78 -17.43 -32.25 -18.36
CA ILE A 78 -18.10 -32.12 -17.07
C ILE A 78 -18.83 -33.44 -16.78
N ILE A 79 -18.61 -33.99 -15.59
CA ILE A 79 -19.42 -35.05 -14.99
C ILE A 79 -20.23 -34.37 -13.89
N TYR A 80 -21.43 -33.92 -14.24
CA TYR A 80 -22.32 -33.19 -13.33
C TYR A 80 -23.11 -34.16 -12.47
N SER A 81 -23.09 -33.97 -11.15
CA SER A 81 -23.97 -34.69 -10.22
C SER A 81 -24.41 -33.77 -9.08
N PRO A 82 -25.71 -33.42 -9.01
CA PRO A 82 -26.22 -32.54 -7.94
C PRO A 82 -26.24 -33.23 -6.56
N THR A 83 -26.06 -34.55 -6.51
CA THR A 83 -26.13 -35.32 -5.26
C THR A 83 -24.79 -35.91 -4.82
N ALA A 84 -23.92 -36.28 -5.77
CA ALA A 84 -22.64 -36.92 -5.48
C ALA A 84 -21.43 -35.97 -5.59
N GLY A 85 -21.67 -34.72 -6.00
CA GLY A 85 -20.63 -33.74 -6.32
C GLY A 85 -20.19 -33.84 -7.79
N SER A 86 -19.91 -32.69 -8.38
CA SER A 86 -19.51 -32.62 -9.79
C SER A 86 -18.00 -32.70 -9.95
N VAL A 87 -17.59 -33.24 -11.09
CA VAL A 87 -16.18 -33.34 -11.47
C VAL A 87 -16.01 -32.75 -12.85
N ILE A 88 -14.96 -31.96 -13.03
CA ILE A 88 -14.60 -31.42 -14.34
C ILE A 88 -13.28 -31.99 -14.83
N VAL A 89 -13.10 -31.97 -16.14
CA VAL A 89 -11.86 -32.32 -16.80
C VAL A 89 -11.34 -31.09 -17.55
N LEU A 90 -10.17 -30.63 -17.14
CA LEU A 90 -9.46 -29.52 -17.76
C LEU A 90 -8.29 -30.06 -18.58
N VAL A 91 -8.00 -29.39 -19.68
CA VAL A 91 -6.81 -29.65 -20.51
C VAL A 91 -5.99 -28.38 -20.55
N ASP A 92 -4.71 -28.49 -20.18
CA ASP A 92 -3.76 -27.41 -20.38
C ASP A 92 -3.31 -27.39 -21.84
N ARG A 93 -3.57 -26.29 -22.54
CA ARG A 93 -3.23 -26.12 -23.95
C ARG A 93 -1.72 -26.12 -24.20
N SER A 94 -0.92 -25.69 -23.23
CA SER A 94 0.54 -25.61 -23.35
C SER A 94 1.21 -26.97 -23.24
N THR A 95 0.79 -27.80 -22.28
CA THR A 95 1.40 -29.11 -22.00
C THR A 95 0.58 -30.30 -22.48
N GLN A 96 -0.67 -30.08 -22.92
CA GLN A 96 -1.67 -31.10 -23.24
C GLN A 96 -2.00 -32.06 -22.07
N ARG A 97 -1.63 -31.68 -20.84
CA ARG A 97 -1.93 -32.45 -19.64
C ARG A 97 -3.40 -32.29 -19.25
N ARG A 98 -3.98 -33.38 -18.72
CA ARG A 98 -5.37 -33.41 -18.27
C ARG A 98 -5.42 -33.37 -16.75
N TYR A 99 -6.30 -32.54 -16.22
CA TYR A 99 -6.54 -32.39 -14.79
C TYR A 99 -8.00 -32.74 -14.51
N ARG A 100 -8.21 -33.60 -13.51
CA ARG A 100 -9.53 -33.93 -12.98
C ARG A 100 -9.69 -33.18 -11.67
N VAL A 101 -10.72 -32.34 -11.58
CA VAL A 101 -10.88 -31.37 -10.49
C VAL A 101 -12.29 -31.50 -9.91
N TRP A 102 -12.37 -31.60 -8.59
CA TRP A 102 -13.63 -31.59 -7.84
C TRP A 102 -13.96 -30.18 -7.34
N GLU A 103 -15.22 -29.93 -6.99
CA GLU A 103 -15.60 -28.68 -6.34
C GLU A 103 -14.76 -28.45 -5.07
N GLY A 104 -14.16 -27.27 -4.95
CA GLY A 104 -13.24 -26.88 -3.88
C GLY A 104 -11.76 -27.13 -4.17
N ASP A 105 -11.42 -27.99 -5.14
CA ASP A 105 -10.03 -28.27 -5.51
C ASP A 105 -9.37 -27.08 -6.21
N ILE A 106 -8.03 -27.04 -6.15
CA ILE A 106 -7.21 -25.98 -6.73
C ILE A 106 -6.32 -26.55 -7.83
N VAL A 107 -6.30 -25.89 -8.98
CA VAL A 107 -5.41 -26.16 -10.11
C VAL A 107 -4.83 -24.84 -10.60
N GLY A 108 -3.50 -24.68 -10.61
CA GLY A 108 -2.92 -23.49 -11.23
C GLY A 108 -3.23 -22.16 -10.53
N GLY A 109 -3.52 -22.18 -9.22
CA GLY A 109 -4.03 -21.01 -8.49
C GLY A 109 -5.51 -20.69 -8.77
N ALA A 110 -6.23 -21.55 -9.51
CA ALA A 110 -7.67 -21.47 -9.72
C ALA A 110 -8.40 -22.51 -8.86
N GLN A 111 -9.25 -22.05 -7.96
CA GLN A 111 -10.12 -22.91 -7.15
C GLN A 111 -11.46 -23.12 -7.86
N LEU A 112 -11.93 -24.36 -7.98
CA LEU A 112 -13.26 -24.64 -8.52
C LEU A 112 -14.33 -24.31 -7.46
N LEU A 113 -15.23 -23.38 -7.77
CA LEU A 113 -16.28 -22.93 -6.85
C LEU A 113 -17.60 -23.65 -7.07
N ASP A 114 -18.02 -23.75 -8.33
CA ASP A 114 -19.34 -24.28 -8.70
C ASP A 114 -19.28 -24.89 -10.09
N VAL A 115 -20.13 -25.89 -10.33
CA VAL A 115 -20.21 -26.62 -11.59
C VAL A 115 -21.66 -26.74 -12.02
N THR A 116 -21.94 -26.23 -13.21
CA THR A 116 -23.22 -26.44 -13.90
C THR A 116 -23.02 -27.44 -15.04
N PRO A 117 -24.08 -27.91 -15.72
CA PRO A 117 -23.93 -28.85 -16.84
C PRO A 117 -23.06 -28.35 -18.01
N ASN A 118 -22.96 -27.03 -18.22
CA ASN A 118 -22.31 -26.44 -19.39
C ASN A 118 -21.14 -25.51 -19.04
N GLU A 119 -20.98 -25.14 -17.78
CA GLU A 119 -19.94 -24.20 -17.36
C GLU A 119 -19.47 -24.47 -15.93
N ALA A 120 -18.21 -24.12 -15.67
CA ALA A 120 -17.56 -24.27 -14.38
C ALA A 120 -17.02 -22.90 -13.94
N VAL A 121 -17.27 -22.55 -12.69
CA VAL A 121 -16.95 -21.26 -12.10
C VAL A 121 -15.74 -21.40 -11.19
N PHE A 122 -14.75 -20.53 -11.35
CA PHE A 122 -13.49 -20.56 -10.62
C PHE A 122 -13.21 -19.25 -9.88
N ALA A 123 -12.54 -19.35 -8.74
CA ALA A 123 -11.81 -18.24 -8.13
C ALA A 123 -10.34 -18.33 -8.53
N VAL A 124 -9.89 -17.43 -9.40
CA VAL A 124 -8.51 -17.37 -9.89
C VAL A 124 -7.74 -16.35 -9.08
N THR A 125 -6.66 -16.79 -8.44
CA THR A 125 -5.80 -15.93 -7.62
C THR A 125 -4.46 -15.71 -8.30
N VAL A 126 -4.14 -14.44 -8.59
CA VAL A 126 -2.88 -14.05 -9.24
C VAL A 126 -2.28 -12.88 -8.44
N PHE A 127 -1.04 -13.01 -7.98
CA PHE A 127 -0.36 -12.00 -7.17
C PHE A 127 -1.16 -11.53 -5.93
N GLY A 128 -1.89 -12.45 -5.29
CA GLY A 128 -2.72 -12.15 -4.12
C GLY A 128 -4.05 -11.45 -4.42
N VAL A 129 -4.36 -11.20 -5.70
CA VAL A 129 -5.66 -10.68 -6.14
C VAL A 129 -6.50 -11.85 -6.64
N SER A 130 -7.73 -11.98 -6.13
CA SER A 130 -8.67 -13.03 -6.53
C SER A 130 -9.79 -12.44 -7.40
N ARG A 131 -10.16 -13.16 -8.48
CA ARG A 131 -11.29 -12.83 -9.34
C ARG A 131 -12.08 -14.08 -9.73
N GLN A 132 -13.36 -13.91 -9.99
CA GLN A 132 -14.22 -14.99 -10.48
C GLN A 132 -14.16 -15.07 -12.00
N GLU A 133 -13.95 -16.27 -12.52
CA GLU A 133 -13.88 -16.57 -13.96
C GLU A 133 -14.74 -17.80 -14.27
N THR A 134 -15.28 -17.87 -15.49
CA THR A 134 -16.14 -18.98 -15.91
C THR A 134 -15.58 -19.62 -17.16
N LEU A 135 -15.30 -20.93 -17.09
CA LEU A 135 -14.99 -21.74 -18.27
C LEU A 135 -16.26 -22.42 -18.76
N ARG A 136 -16.52 -22.33 -20.07
CA ARG A 136 -17.65 -23.00 -20.72
C ARG A 136 -17.17 -24.23 -21.45
N LEU A 137 -17.98 -25.28 -21.40
CA LEU A 137 -17.73 -26.48 -22.16
C LEU A 137 -17.77 -26.10 -23.64
N LYS A 138 -16.67 -26.37 -24.35
CA LYS A 138 -16.61 -26.10 -25.77
C LYS A 138 -17.50 -27.10 -26.49
N ASN A 139 -18.62 -26.63 -27.00
CA ASN A 139 -19.45 -27.42 -27.90
C ASN A 139 -18.60 -27.70 -29.14
N MET A 140 -18.23 -28.96 -29.35
CA MET A 140 -17.81 -29.40 -30.67
C MET A 140 -19.06 -29.40 -31.54
N ASP A 141 -19.37 -28.26 -32.13
CA ASP A 141 -20.17 -28.20 -33.35
C ASP A 141 -19.34 -28.93 -34.41
N LYS A 142 -19.48 -30.26 -34.47
CA LYS A 142 -19.15 -31.02 -35.66
C LYS A 142 -20.14 -30.56 -36.72
N GLU A 143 -19.82 -29.48 -37.41
CA GLU A 143 -20.37 -29.22 -38.72
C GLU A 143 -20.13 -30.47 -39.56
N GLN A 144 -21.24 -31.11 -39.88
CA GLN A 144 -21.36 -32.17 -40.86
C GLN A 144 -20.89 -31.60 -42.20
N GLY A 145 -19.63 -31.82 -42.54
CA GLY A 145 -19.10 -31.53 -43.88
C GLY A 145 -19.14 -32.79 -44.74
N GLY A 146 -20.22 -32.90 -45.55
CA GLY A 146 -20.36 -33.57 -46.85
C GLY A 146 -19.56 -34.83 -47.15
#